data_AF-A0A6L7GWL0-F1
#
_entry.id   AF-A0A6L7GWL0-F1
#
_cell.length_a   1.000
_cell.length_b   1.000
_cell.length_c   1.000
_cell.angle_alpha   90.00
_cell.angle_beta   90.00
_cell.angle_gamma   90.00
#
_symmetry.space_group_name_H-M   'P 1'
#
loop_
_entity.id
_entity.type
_entity.pdbx_description
1 polymer ?
#
loop_
_entity_poly.entity_id
_entity_poly.type
_entity_poly.pdbx_seq_one_letter_code
_entity_poly.pdbx_strand_id
1 'polypeptide(L)'
;MDGGPVDVEREEWIGAEPLFRLFVFSYEAGIYHVEAFDHWCRDVTRLIADAGYYYTDSDKLWSLALIHEGSRGTDMTWLSGYDYRIAPRTFAERQARRDMQLRFLAARSRSSKPVVLPDGLRVIRMFPEWGGAGPLWESFTDNYPADPRRLGLSRGLAAKLEAWNEHWGSRHPDEPLADPDSWLAEGVELHAEVQRAMAEIAEVAPEFLPHERQSPETL
;
A
#
# COMPACT_ATOMS: atom_id res chain seq x y z
N MET A 1 55.64 9.49 -31.37
CA MET A 1 54.22 9.74 -31.06
C MET A 1 53.44 9.16 -32.22
N ASP A 2 52.81 8.00 -32.03
CA ASP A 2 51.88 7.43 -32.99
C ASP A 2 50.63 7.01 -32.19
N GLY A 3 49.58 7.82 -32.32
CA GLY A 3 48.25 7.54 -31.78
C GLY A 3 47.34 7.24 -32.96
N GLY A 4 47.16 5.96 -33.27
CA GLY A 4 46.09 5.53 -34.18
C GLY A 4 44.72 5.70 -33.49
N PRO A 5 43.65 5.97 -34.24
CA PRO A 5 42.32 6.06 -33.67
C PRO A 5 41.93 4.69 -33.11
N VAL A 6 41.68 4.65 -31.80
CA VAL A 6 41.07 3.50 -31.15
C VAL A 6 39.61 3.51 -31.57
N ASP A 7 39.24 2.60 -32.47
CA ASP A 7 37.85 2.32 -32.78
C ASP A 7 37.25 1.69 -31.53
N VAL A 8 36.58 2.51 -30.72
CA VAL A 8 35.79 2.02 -29.60
C VAL A 8 34.51 1.52 -30.23
N GLU A 9 34.51 0.27 -30.70
CA GLU A 9 33.27 -0.46 -30.91
C GLU A 9 32.49 -0.37 -29.60
N ARG A 10 31.48 0.50 -29.58
CA ARG A 10 30.39 0.40 -28.61
C ARG A 10 29.77 -0.95 -28.90
N GLU A 11 30.19 -1.97 -28.16
CA GLU A 11 29.35 -3.12 -27.89
C GLU A 11 28.04 -2.56 -27.35
N GLU A 12 27.04 -2.43 -28.24
CA GLU A 12 25.65 -2.39 -27.82
C GLU A 12 25.44 -3.73 -27.11
N TRP A 13 25.61 -3.72 -25.79
CA TRP A 13 24.98 -4.67 -24.92
C TRP A 13 23.47 -4.54 -25.17
N ILE A 14 22.97 -5.31 -26.13
CA ILE A 14 21.54 -5.60 -26.25
C ILE A 14 21.24 -6.55 -25.10
N GLY A 15 21.28 -6.03 -23.87
CA GLY A 15 20.73 -6.73 -22.71
C GLY A 15 19.30 -7.13 -23.05
N ALA A 16 18.90 -8.35 -22.67
CA ALA A 16 17.53 -8.78 -22.88
C ALA A 16 16.60 -7.73 -22.27
N GLU A 17 15.54 -7.36 -22.99
CA GLU A 17 14.62 -6.36 -22.48
C GLU A 17 14.03 -6.86 -21.15
N PRO A 18 13.89 -6.01 -20.12
CA PRO A 18 13.35 -6.48 -18.86
C PRO A 18 11.92 -6.97 -19.06
N LEU A 19 11.62 -8.11 -18.46
CA LEU A 19 10.31 -8.72 -18.48
C LEU A 19 9.51 -8.23 -17.26
N PHE A 20 8.41 -7.52 -17.50
CA PHE A 20 7.48 -7.11 -16.45
C PHE A 20 6.23 -7.97 -16.49
N ARG A 21 5.61 -8.17 -15.33
CA ARG A 21 4.27 -8.75 -15.21
C ARG A 21 3.31 -7.76 -14.59
N LEU A 22 2.28 -7.41 -15.36
CA LEU A 22 1.16 -6.61 -14.92
C LEU A 22 0.04 -7.53 -14.42
N PHE A 23 -0.42 -7.30 -13.19
CA PHE A 23 -1.55 -7.99 -12.60
C PHE A 23 -2.72 -7.01 -12.52
N VAL A 24 -3.89 -7.45 -12.95
CA VAL A 24 -5.12 -6.67 -12.94
C VAL A 24 -6.15 -7.42 -12.11
N PHE A 25 -6.72 -6.75 -11.10
CA PHE A 25 -7.67 -7.35 -10.18
C PHE A 25 -9.07 -6.78 -10.39
N SER A 26 -10.04 -7.69 -10.55
CA SER A 26 -11.46 -7.38 -10.57
C SER A 26 -12.17 -8.12 -9.43
N TYR A 27 -13.27 -7.56 -8.95
CA TYR A 27 -14.09 -8.19 -7.91
C TYR A 27 -15.43 -8.62 -8.49
N GLU A 28 -15.67 -9.93 -8.53
CA GLU A 28 -16.90 -10.51 -9.06
C GLU A 28 -17.28 -11.74 -8.25
N ALA A 29 -18.59 -11.90 -7.99
CA ALA A 29 -19.14 -13.03 -7.24
C ALA A 29 -18.49 -13.28 -5.86
N GLY A 30 -18.13 -12.19 -5.16
CA GLY A 30 -17.64 -12.26 -3.78
C GLY A 30 -16.12 -12.47 -3.65
N ILE A 31 -15.38 -12.57 -4.75
CA ILE A 31 -13.93 -12.85 -4.75
C ILE A 31 -13.18 -11.96 -5.73
N TYR A 32 -11.89 -11.73 -5.44
CA TYR A 32 -10.98 -11.08 -6.36
C TYR A 32 -10.42 -12.07 -7.38
N HIS A 33 -10.60 -11.77 -8.66
CA HIS A 33 -9.97 -12.45 -9.78
C HIS A 33 -8.71 -11.69 -10.20
N VAL A 34 -7.75 -12.38 -10.82
CA VAL A 34 -6.55 -11.75 -11.37
C VAL A 34 -6.33 -12.18 -12.81
N GLU A 35 -6.03 -11.21 -13.66
CA GLU A 35 -5.47 -11.41 -14.98
C GLU A 35 -4.00 -10.95 -14.95
N ALA A 36 -3.10 -11.72 -15.56
CA ALA A 36 -1.68 -11.40 -15.59
C ALA A 36 -1.17 -11.32 -17.03
N PHE A 37 -0.45 -10.25 -17.34
CA PHE A 37 0.08 -9.96 -18.67
C PHE A 37 1.58 -9.72 -18.59
N ASP A 38 2.33 -10.42 -19.45
CA ASP A 38 3.78 -10.32 -19.54
C ASP A 38 4.15 -9.30 -20.63
N HIS A 39 5.02 -8.36 -20.27
CA HIS A 39 5.44 -7.25 -21.12
C HIS A 39 6.96 -7.16 -21.18
N TRP A 40 7.51 -7.38 -22.38
CA TRP A 40 8.89 -7.02 -22.72
C TRP A 40 8.91 -5.52 -23.07
N CYS A 41 9.55 -4.70 -22.26
CA CYS A 41 9.56 -3.25 -22.47
C CYS A 41 10.80 -2.62 -21.85
N ARG A 42 11.34 -1.55 -22.45
CA ARG A 42 12.43 -0.75 -21.84
C ARG A 42 11.93 0.44 -21.02
N ASP A 43 10.66 0.81 -21.18
CA ASP A 43 10.04 1.97 -20.54
C ASP A 43 8.94 1.55 -19.56
N VAL A 44 9.35 1.34 -18.30
CA VAL A 44 8.44 1.03 -17.19
C VAL A 44 7.48 2.19 -16.89
N THR A 45 7.87 3.43 -17.16
CA THR A 45 7.04 4.59 -16.85
C THR A 45 5.82 4.65 -17.77
N ARG A 46 6.00 4.33 -19.05
CA ARG A 46 4.90 4.16 -19.99
C ARG A 46 3.97 3.04 -19.58
N LEU A 47 4.50 1.88 -19.17
CA LEU A 47 3.67 0.76 -18.72
C LEU A 47 2.81 1.12 -17.50
N ILE A 48 3.36 1.88 -16.54
CA ILE A 48 2.63 2.41 -15.39
C ILE A 48 1.53 3.41 -15.81
N ALA A 49 1.84 4.30 -16.75
CA ALA A 49 0.86 5.28 -17.25
C ALA A 49 -0.29 4.58 -17.99
N ASP A 50 0.02 3.64 -18.87
CA ASP A 50 -0.95 2.83 -19.60
C ASP A 50 -1.80 2.01 -18.62
N ALA A 51 -1.21 1.39 -17.59
CA ALA A 51 -1.96 0.66 -16.58
C ALA A 51 -2.92 1.55 -15.78
N GLY A 52 -2.50 2.77 -15.44
CA GLY A 52 -3.38 3.77 -14.84
C GLY A 52 -4.59 4.08 -15.72
N TYR A 53 -4.34 4.41 -16.99
CA TYR A 53 -5.37 4.77 -17.95
C TYR A 53 -6.35 3.63 -18.26
N TYR A 54 -5.84 2.41 -18.52
CA TYR A 54 -6.68 1.30 -18.96
C TYR A 54 -7.39 0.57 -17.82
N TYR A 55 -6.83 0.56 -16.61
CA TYR A 55 -7.37 -0.27 -15.52
C TYR A 55 -7.89 0.54 -14.34
N THR A 56 -7.15 1.54 -13.85
CA THR A 56 -7.63 2.34 -12.72
C THR A 56 -8.88 3.14 -13.09
N ASP A 57 -8.90 3.76 -14.26
CA ASP A 57 -10.07 4.54 -14.71
C ASP A 57 -11.27 3.64 -15.07
N SER A 58 -11.02 2.35 -15.32
CA SER A 58 -12.04 1.32 -15.57
C SER A 58 -12.41 0.51 -14.31
N ASP A 59 -12.24 1.08 -13.12
CA ASP A 59 -12.62 0.47 -11.84
C ASP A 59 -11.92 -0.86 -11.49
N LYS A 60 -10.67 -1.05 -11.94
CA LYS A 60 -9.82 -2.18 -11.56
C LYS A 60 -8.60 -1.74 -10.74
N LEU A 61 -8.20 -2.59 -9.79
CA LEU A 61 -6.89 -2.47 -9.13
C LEU A 61 -5.84 -3.10 -10.05
N TRP A 62 -4.58 -2.67 -9.94
CA TRP A 62 -3.48 -3.29 -10.67
C TRP A 62 -2.16 -3.15 -9.92
N SER A 63 -1.29 -4.13 -10.11
CA SER A 63 0.09 -4.13 -9.62
C SER A 63 1.06 -4.55 -10.71
N LEU A 64 2.32 -4.14 -10.57
CA LEU A 64 3.38 -4.37 -11.55
C LEU A 64 4.61 -4.93 -10.85
N ALA A 65 5.17 -5.99 -11.41
CA ALA A 65 6.41 -6.59 -10.93
C ALA A 65 7.44 -6.76 -12.06
N LEU A 66 8.73 -6.67 -11.72
CA LEU A 66 9.83 -7.10 -12.56
C LEU A 66 10.06 -8.60 -12.35
N ILE A 67 10.14 -9.37 -13.42
CA ILE A 67 10.50 -10.79 -13.39
C ILE A 67 12.02 -10.92 -13.51
N HIS A 68 12.65 -11.66 -12.59
CA HIS A 68 14.09 -11.93 -12.63
C HIS A 68 14.42 -12.96 -13.72
N GLU A 69 15.45 -12.68 -14.51
CA GLU A 69 15.95 -13.58 -15.55
C GLU A 69 16.34 -14.95 -14.98
N GLY A 70 16.05 -16.03 -15.72
CA GLY A 70 16.34 -17.40 -15.29
C GLY A 70 15.38 -17.97 -14.24
N SER A 71 14.51 -17.17 -13.65
CA SER A 71 13.39 -17.66 -12.84
C SER A 71 12.29 -18.21 -13.78
N ARG A 72 11.56 -19.26 -13.37
CA ARG A 72 10.36 -19.73 -14.09
C ARG A 72 9.16 -18.78 -13.90
N GLY A 73 9.41 -17.48 -13.74
CA GLY A 73 8.39 -16.46 -13.49
C GLY A 73 7.81 -16.48 -12.08
N THR A 74 8.50 -17.11 -11.12
CA THR A 74 8.11 -17.17 -9.71
C THR A 74 8.86 -16.18 -8.83
N ASP A 75 10.06 -15.78 -9.25
CA ASP A 75 10.86 -14.78 -8.53
C ASP A 75 10.65 -13.42 -9.20
N MET A 76 10.15 -12.46 -8.42
CA MET A 76 9.77 -11.15 -8.91
C MET A 76 9.91 -10.08 -7.85
N THR A 77 10.15 -8.85 -8.30
CA THR A 77 10.20 -7.67 -7.44
C THR A 77 9.02 -6.76 -7.77
N TRP A 78 8.15 -6.51 -6.79
CA TRP A 78 7.04 -5.56 -6.92
C TRP A 78 7.58 -4.14 -7.12
N LEU A 79 7.16 -3.49 -8.20
CA LEU A 79 7.50 -2.10 -8.52
C LEU A 79 6.36 -1.14 -8.17
N SER A 80 5.11 -1.61 -8.27
CA SER A 80 3.93 -0.86 -7.86
C SER A 80 2.83 -1.82 -7.42
N GLY A 81 2.22 -1.56 -6.28
CA GLY A 81 1.19 -2.45 -5.75
C GLY A 81 1.74 -3.81 -5.27
N TYR A 82 0.82 -4.69 -4.94
CA TYR A 82 1.09 -6.03 -4.41
C TYR A 82 -0.01 -6.98 -4.91
N ASP A 83 0.12 -8.29 -4.71
CA ASP A 83 -0.98 -9.21 -4.98
C ASP A 83 -2.15 -8.94 -4.02
N TYR A 84 -3.23 -8.35 -4.54
CA TYR A 84 -4.35 -7.92 -3.70
C TYR A 84 -5.11 -9.07 -3.04
N ARG A 85 -4.98 -10.29 -3.58
CA ARG A 85 -5.64 -11.48 -3.05
C ARG A 85 -4.95 -12.03 -1.79
N ILE A 86 -3.72 -11.58 -1.54
CA ILE A 86 -2.89 -12.06 -0.44
C ILE A 86 -2.81 -10.97 0.63
N ALA A 87 -2.97 -11.37 1.89
CA ALA A 87 -2.77 -10.46 3.02
C ALA A 87 -1.28 -10.05 3.11
N PRO A 88 -0.96 -8.74 3.19
CA PRO A 88 0.42 -8.29 3.29
C PRO A 88 1.00 -8.61 4.67
N ARG A 89 2.22 -9.13 4.70
CA ARG A 89 2.92 -9.60 5.91
C ARG A 89 4.06 -8.68 6.31
N THR A 90 4.79 -8.11 5.35
CA THR A 90 5.90 -7.19 5.60
C THR A 90 5.45 -5.73 5.53
N PHE A 91 6.28 -4.82 6.04
CA PHE A 91 6.02 -3.38 5.90
C PHE A 91 5.95 -2.97 4.42
N ALA A 92 6.87 -3.46 3.59
CA ALA A 92 6.91 -3.15 2.16
C ALA A 92 5.63 -3.61 1.43
N GLU A 93 5.15 -4.82 1.73
CA GLU A 93 3.90 -5.34 1.16
C GLU A 93 2.68 -4.50 1.58
N ARG A 94 2.64 -4.04 2.85
CA ARG A 94 1.57 -3.16 3.36
C ARG A 94 1.58 -1.80 2.66
N GLN A 95 2.75 -1.17 2.53
CA GLN A 95 2.88 0.10 1.81
C GLN A 95 2.47 -0.05 0.35
N ALA A 96 2.93 -1.11 -0.31
CA ALA A 96 2.58 -1.35 -1.71
C ALA A 96 1.06 -1.57 -1.90
N ARG A 97 0.40 -2.35 -1.02
CA ARG A 97 -1.07 -2.50 -1.03
C ARG A 97 -1.77 -1.15 -0.82
N ARG A 98 -1.33 -0.37 0.17
CA ARG A 98 -1.88 0.96 0.47
C ARG A 98 -1.76 1.91 -0.73
N ASP A 99 -0.59 2.00 -1.34
CA ASP A 99 -0.37 2.92 -2.46
C ASP A 99 -1.23 2.55 -3.68
N MET A 100 -1.46 1.25 -3.89
CA MET A 100 -2.40 0.77 -4.89
C MET A 100 -3.85 1.15 -4.57
N GLN A 101 -4.29 0.99 -3.31
CA GLN A 101 -5.61 1.42 -2.86
C GLN A 101 -5.80 2.94 -3.00
N LEU A 102 -4.81 3.75 -2.56
CA LEU A 102 -4.87 5.20 -2.65
C LEU A 102 -4.92 5.68 -4.10
N ARG A 103 -4.11 5.09 -4.99
CA ARG A 103 -4.15 5.39 -6.42
C ARG A 103 -5.56 5.17 -7.00
N PHE A 104 -6.18 4.05 -6.64
CA PHE A 104 -7.53 3.70 -7.06
C PHE A 104 -8.60 4.66 -6.50
N LEU A 105 -8.60 4.87 -5.20
CA LEU A 105 -9.58 5.74 -4.53
C LEU A 105 -9.45 7.20 -4.99
N ALA A 106 -8.23 7.69 -5.24
CA ALA A 106 -8.00 9.01 -5.80
C ALA A 106 -8.62 9.16 -7.20
N ALA A 107 -8.51 8.14 -8.07
CA ALA A 107 -9.10 8.17 -9.40
C ALA A 107 -10.64 8.20 -9.35
N ARG A 108 -11.23 7.45 -8.41
CA ARG A 108 -12.67 7.45 -8.18
C ARG A 108 -13.16 8.79 -7.66
N SER A 109 -12.46 9.39 -6.70
CA SER A 109 -12.74 10.73 -6.18
C SER A 109 -12.70 11.79 -7.29
N ARG A 110 -11.66 11.79 -8.13
CA ARG A 110 -11.56 12.70 -9.30
C ARG A 110 -12.72 12.54 -10.28
N SER A 111 -13.25 11.33 -10.40
CA SER A 111 -14.36 10.99 -11.29
C SER A 111 -15.74 11.12 -10.61
N SER A 112 -15.82 11.69 -9.41
CA SER A 112 -17.05 11.79 -8.61
C SER A 112 -17.77 10.44 -8.41
N LYS A 113 -17.02 9.33 -8.37
CA LYS A 113 -17.51 8.00 -8.05
C LYS A 113 -17.44 7.76 -6.53
N PRO A 114 -18.24 6.83 -5.97
CA PRO A 114 -18.14 6.45 -4.56
C PRO A 114 -16.71 6.03 -4.19
N VAL A 115 -16.13 6.59 -3.13
CA VAL A 115 -14.74 6.35 -2.69
C VAL A 115 -14.66 5.06 -1.89
N VAL A 116 -14.83 3.94 -2.59
CA VAL A 116 -14.74 2.57 -2.07
C VAL A 116 -13.95 1.71 -3.04
N LEU A 117 -13.38 0.62 -2.55
CA LEU A 117 -12.66 -0.42 -3.28
C LEU A 117 -13.60 -1.19 -4.24
N PRO A 118 -13.07 -2.03 -5.16
CA PRO A 118 -13.90 -2.81 -6.07
C PRO A 118 -14.92 -3.72 -5.39
N ASP A 119 -14.61 -4.21 -4.18
CA ASP A 119 -15.52 -5.00 -3.32
C ASP A 119 -16.52 -4.16 -2.51
N GLY A 120 -16.48 -2.83 -2.65
CA GLY A 120 -17.33 -1.90 -1.91
C GLY A 120 -16.80 -1.51 -0.53
N LEU A 121 -15.66 -2.05 -0.08
CA LEU A 121 -15.07 -1.70 1.20
C LEU A 121 -14.46 -0.30 1.17
N ARG A 122 -14.55 0.40 2.30
CA ARG A 122 -13.82 1.64 2.55
C ARG A 122 -12.38 1.33 2.94
N VAL A 123 -11.49 2.32 2.90
CA VAL A 123 -10.13 2.20 3.44
C VAL A 123 -9.97 3.19 4.59
N ILE A 124 -9.81 2.66 5.79
CA ILE A 124 -9.60 3.45 7.01
C ILE A 124 -8.15 3.30 7.44
N ARG A 125 -7.44 4.41 7.52
CA ARG A 125 -6.05 4.47 7.98
C ARG A 125 -6.05 4.59 9.49
N MET A 126 -5.25 3.76 10.16
CA MET A 126 -5.05 3.79 11.60
C MET A 126 -3.61 4.19 11.91
N PHE A 127 -3.42 5.34 12.55
CA PHE A 127 -2.11 5.84 12.98
C PHE A 127 -2.27 6.77 14.19
N PRO A 128 -1.21 6.97 15.01
CA PRO A 128 -1.25 7.95 16.07
C PRO A 128 -1.33 9.37 15.49
N GLU A 129 -2.23 10.18 16.04
CA GLU A 129 -2.46 11.53 15.60
C GLU A 129 -2.26 12.54 16.73
N TRP A 130 -1.70 13.69 16.39
CA TRP A 130 -1.55 14.83 17.28
C TRP A 130 -2.84 15.67 17.33
N GLY A 131 -3.06 16.41 18.41
CA GLY A 131 -4.15 17.41 18.42
C GLY A 131 -5.57 16.86 18.54
N GLY A 132 -5.77 15.61 18.99
CA GLY A 132 -7.06 15.11 19.47
C GLY A 132 -8.09 14.75 18.38
N ALA A 133 -7.69 14.78 17.10
CA ALA A 133 -8.49 14.34 15.97
C ALA A 133 -8.88 12.84 16.02
N GLY A 134 -8.12 12.05 16.77
CA GLY A 134 -8.28 10.60 16.89
C GLY A 134 -7.52 9.82 15.82
N PRO A 135 -7.32 8.50 16.03
CA PRO A 135 -6.36 7.72 15.26
C PRO A 135 -6.90 7.15 13.94
N LEU A 136 -8.17 7.41 13.57
CA LEU A 136 -8.81 6.83 12.39
C LEU A 136 -9.09 7.88 11.32
N TRP A 137 -8.60 7.66 10.11
CA TRP A 137 -8.64 8.63 9.02
C TRP A 137 -9.10 7.98 7.72
N GLU A 138 -10.01 8.62 7.00
CA GLU A 138 -10.45 8.19 5.68
C GLU A 138 -10.03 9.20 4.62
N SER A 139 -9.32 8.75 3.59
CA SER A 139 -8.83 9.65 2.55
C SER A 139 -9.89 9.91 1.48
N PHE A 140 -9.87 11.10 0.88
CA PHE A 140 -10.73 11.53 -0.23
C PHE A 140 -12.23 11.60 0.08
N THR A 141 -12.60 11.66 1.36
CA THR A 141 -13.98 11.87 1.81
C THR A 141 -14.04 13.08 2.76
N ASP A 142 -15.25 13.58 3.02
CA ASP A 142 -15.48 14.63 4.03
C ASP A 142 -15.37 14.09 5.47
N ASN A 143 -15.15 12.79 5.65
CA ASN A 143 -15.05 12.12 6.94
C ASN A 143 -13.60 12.17 7.48
N TYR A 144 -13.13 13.40 7.73
CA TYR A 144 -11.75 13.70 8.08
C TYR A 144 -11.68 14.58 9.33
N PRO A 145 -11.25 14.07 10.49
CA PRO A 145 -10.99 12.69 10.91
C PRO A 145 -12.25 11.81 10.98
N ALA A 146 -12.08 10.48 11.01
CA ALA A 146 -13.21 9.55 11.07
C ALA A 146 -13.59 9.22 12.52
N ASP A 147 -14.79 9.64 12.95
CA ASP A 147 -15.30 9.33 14.31
C ASP A 147 -15.53 7.80 14.45
N PRO A 148 -14.83 7.11 15.37
CA PRO A 148 -15.01 5.68 15.65
C PRO A 148 -16.47 5.25 15.83
N ARG A 149 -17.30 6.08 16.48
CA ARG A 149 -18.70 5.77 16.76
C ARG A 149 -19.57 5.90 15.52
N ARG A 150 -19.27 6.86 14.63
CA ARG A 150 -19.95 7.00 13.34
C ARG A 150 -19.58 5.87 12.38
N LEU A 151 -18.39 5.28 12.56
CA LEU A 151 -17.96 4.06 11.87
C LEU A 151 -18.63 2.79 12.44
N GLY A 152 -19.43 2.89 13.51
CA GLY A 152 -20.13 1.76 14.11
C GLY A 152 -19.30 0.98 15.14
N LEU A 153 -18.14 1.47 15.55
CA LEU A 153 -17.36 0.83 16.60
C LEU A 153 -18.07 0.94 17.95
N SER A 154 -17.95 -0.13 18.76
CA SER A 154 -18.53 -0.14 20.11
C SER A 154 -17.92 0.97 20.97
N ARG A 155 -18.68 1.46 21.95
CA ARG A 155 -18.20 2.49 22.89
C ARG A 155 -16.90 2.08 23.59
N GLY A 156 -16.76 0.81 23.94
CA GLY A 156 -15.55 0.28 24.57
C GLY A 156 -14.34 0.33 23.65
N LEU A 157 -14.50 -0.10 22.39
CA LEU A 157 -13.41 -0.09 21.40
C LEU A 157 -13.00 1.34 21.01
N ALA A 158 -13.98 2.24 20.87
CA ALA A 158 -13.71 3.66 20.65
C ALA A 158 -12.90 4.28 21.80
N ALA A 159 -13.25 3.97 23.05
CA ALA A 159 -12.51 4.47 24.23
C ALA A 159 -11.08 3.90 24.31
N LYS A 160 -10.87 2.63 23.94
CA LYS A 160 -9.51 2.06 23.85
C LYS A 160 -8.65 2.77 22.79
N LEU A 161 -9.22 3.04 21.61
CA LEU A 161 -8.53 3.80 20.55
C LEU A 161 -8.15 5.21 21.00
N GLU A 162 -9.06 5.88 21.71
CA GLU A 162 -8.82 7.21 22.28
C GLU A 162 -7.67 7.15 23.30
N ALA A 163 -7.72 6.22 24.26
CA ALA A 163 -6.66 6.05 25.25
C ALA A 163 -5.29 5.72 24.63
N TRP A 164 -5.26 4.87 23.60
CA TRP A 164 -4.04 4.54 22.87
C TRP A 164 -3.44 5.76 22.16
N ASN A 165 -4.29 6.62 21.56
CA ASN A 165 -3.87 7.86 20.93
C ASN A 165 -3.47 8.94 21.95
N GLU A 166 -4.15 8.99 23.11
CA GLU A 166 -3.79 9.88 24.22
C GLU A 166 -2.43 9.51 24.82
N HIS A 167 -2.12 8.22 24.97
CA HIS A 167 -0.79 7.78 25.40
C HIS A 167 0.29 8.33 24.45
N TRP A 168 0.08 8.24 23.14
CA TRP A 168 0.96 8.86 22.15
C TRP A 168 1.05 10.39 22.30
N GLY A 169 -0.08 11.07 22.49
CA GLY A 169 -0.18 12.53 22.55
C GLY A 169 0.17 13.17 23.89
N SER A 170 0.38 12.38 24.95
CA SER A 170 0.63 12.87 26.32
C SER A 170 2.02 13.47 26.53
N ARG A 171 2.91 13.32 25.56
CA ARG A 171 4.32 13.76 25.57
C ARG A 171 4.56 14.90 24.58
N HIS A 172 5.68 15.60 24.73
CA HIS A 172 6.11 16.56 23.72
C HIS A 172 6.43 15.84 22.39
N PRO A 173 6.20 16.43 21.20
CA PRO A 173 6.51 15.80 19.92
C PRO A 173 7.96 15.33 19.77
N ASP A 174 8.90 16.08 20.35
CA ASP A 174 10.34 15.78 20.34
C ASP A 174 10.78 14.78 21.42
N GLU A 175 9.88 14.42 22.35
CA GLU A 175 10.16 13.42 23.37
C GLU A 175 9.85 12.02 22.83
N PRO A 176 10.76 11.03 22.99
CA PRO A 176 10.47 9.66 22.63
C PRO A 176 9.38 9.08 23.55
N LEU A 177 8.65 8.07 23.06
CA LEU A 177 7.82 7.24 23.93
C LEU A 177 8.68 6.53 24.97
N ALA A 178 8.23 6.51 26.22
CA ALA A 178 8.91 5.83 27.31
C ALA A 178 8.97 4.31 27.09
N ASP A 179 7.87 3.72 26.58
CA ASP A 179 7.77 2.29 26.25
C ASP A 179 7.14 2.11 24.84
N PRO A 180 7.93 2.28 23.77
CA PRO A 180 7.43 2.20 22.41
C PRO A 180 6.98 0.78 22.02
N ASP A 181 7.59 -0.25 22.60
CA ASP A 181 7.28 -1.66 22.28
C ASP A 181 5.92 -2.05 22.88
N SER A 182 5.64 -1.66 24.13
CA SER A 182 4.32 -1.89 24.74
C SER A 182 3.22 -1.13 24.01
N TRP A 183 3.46 0.14 23.66
CA TRP A 183 2.50 0.94 22.89
C TRP A 183 2.23 0.35 21.49
N LEU A 184 3.26 -0.19 20.83
CA LEU A 184 3.12 -0.85 19.53
C LEU A 184 2.34 -2.16 19.63
N ALA A 185 2.60 -2.97 20.66
CA ALA A 185 1.88 -4.22 20.89
C ALA A 185 0.38 -3.97 21.13
N GLU A 186 0.04 -2.97 21.95
CA GLU A 186 -1.35 -2.53 22.15
C GLU A 186 -1.98 -2.09 20.82
N GLY A 187 -1.26 -1.31 20.01
CA GLY A 187 -1.73 -0.88 18.68
C GLY A 187 -2.07 -2.05 17.75
N VAL A 188 -1.26 -3.11 17.76
CA VAL A 188 -1.50 -4.33 16.96
C VAL A 188 -2.77 -5.05 17.42
N GLU A 189 -2.96 -5.21 18.73
CA GLU A 189 -4.16 -5.84 19.29
C GLU A 189 -5.42 -5.03 18.96
N LEU A 190 -5.35 -3.70 19.12
CA LEU A 190 -6.43 -2.78 18.78
C LEU A 190 -6.75 -2.80 17.29
N HIS A 191 -5.74 -2.80 16.43
CA HIS A 191 -5.93 -2.93 14.99
C HIS A 191 -6.70 -4.21 14.64
N ALA A 192 -6.34 -5.34 15.25
CA ALA A 192 -7.03 -6.61 15.01
C ALA A 192 -8.48 -6.61 15.55
N GLU A 193 -8.77 -5.92 16.65
CA GLU A 193 -10.14 -5.68 17.13
C GLU A 193 -10.94 -4.80 16.16
N VAL A 194 -10.37 -3.68 15.70
CA VAL A 194 -10.99 -2.73 14.78
C VAL A 194 -11.24 -3.38 13.41
N GLN A 195 -10.25 -4.07 12.84
CA GLN A 195 -10.39 -4.77 11.56
C GLN A 195 -11.49 -5.84 11.61
N ARG A 196 -11.64 -6.57 12.72
CA ARG A 196 -12.76 -7.52 12.89
C ARG A 196 -14.10 -6.82 12.98
N ALA A 197 -14.19 -5.74 13.75
CA ALA A 197 -15.43 -4.96 13.89
C ALA A 197 -15.87 -4.33 12.56
N MET A 198 -14.92 -4.05 11.65
CA MET A 198 -15.16 -3.38 10.38
C MET A 198 -15.12 -4.31 9.15
N ALA A 199 -15.02 -5.63 9.33
CA ALA A 199 -14.71 -6.57 8.25
C ALA A 199 -15.67 -6.50 7.04
N GLU A 200 -16.92 -6.12 7.24
CA GLU A 200 -17.93 -5.99 6.18
C GLU A 200 -18.02 -4.58 5.56
N ILE A 201 -17.33 -3.59 6.14
CA ILE A 201 -17.47 -2.18 5.76
C ILE A 201 -16.15 -1.52 5.35
N ALA A 202 -15.00 -1.99 5.86
CA ALA A 202 -13.71 -1.40 5.55
C ALA A 202 -12.52 -2.36 5.72
N GLU A 203 -11.49 -2.12 4.90
CA GLU A 203 -10.11 -2.50 5.22
C GLU A 203 -9.48 -1.42 6.10
N VAL A 204 -8.83 -1.84 7.19
CA VAL A 204 -8.15 -0.96 8.13
C VAL A 204 -6.64 -1.07 7.93
N ALA A 205 -6.00 -0.01 7.46
CA ALA A 205 -4.56 0.03 7.21
C ALA A 205 -3.79 0.40 8.50
N PRO A 206 -2.91 -0.49 9.02
CA PRO A 206 -2.13 -0.24 10.24
C PRO A 206 -0.89 0.62 9.93
N GLU A 207 -1.07 1.93 9.81
CA GLU A 207 0.00 2.88 9.45
C GLU A 207 0.91 3.29 10.62
N PHE A 208 0.61 2.83 11.84
CA PHE A 208 1.49 2.96 13.00
C PHE A 208 2.61 1.93 13.04
N LEU A 209 2.55 0.88 12.21
CA LEU A 209 3.58 -0.15 12.18
C LEU A 209 4.91 0.44 11.66
N PRO A 210 6.03 0.19 12.35
CA PRO A 210 7.31 0.77 11.97
C PRO A 210 7.75 0.25 10.60
N HIS A 211 8.48 1.10 9.88
CA HIS A 211 9.30 0.65 8.77
C HIS A 211 10.31 -0.36 9.33
N GLU A 212 10.39 -1.55 8.73
CA GLU A 212 11.47 -2.48 9.07
C GLU A 212 12.79 -1.72 8.90
N ARG A 213 13.58 -1.59 9.98
CA ARG A 213 14.94 -1.06 9.84
C ARG A 213 15.65 -2.03 8.90
N GLN A 214 16.08 -1.56 7.72
CA GLN A 214 17.06 -2.30 6.94
C GLN A 214 18.25 -2.51 7.88
N SER A 215 18.47 -3.74 8.34
CA SER A 215 19.70 -4.06 9.05
C SER A 215 20.86 -3.71 8.11
N PRO A 216 21.75 -2.76 8.47
CA PRO A 216 22.92 -2.48 7.66
C PRO A 216 23.95 -3.55 7.99
N GLU A 217 23.73 -4.80 7.54
CA GLU A 217 24.72 -5.86 7.71
C GLU A 217 24.45 -7.00 6.72
N THR A 218 24.78 -6.78 5.45
CA THR A 218 25.64 -7.69 4.69
C THR A 218 26.17 -6.90 3.47
N LEU A 219 27.34 -6.29 3.63
CA LEU A 219 28.25 -5.92 2.54
C LEU A 219 29.50 -6.79 2.69
#